data_AF-A0A953FV96-F1
#
_entry.id   AF-A0A953FV96-F1
#
_cell.length_a   1.000
_cell.length_b   1.000
_cell.length_c   1.000
_cell.angle_alpha   90.00
_cell.angle_beta   90.00
_cell.angle_gamma   90.00
#
_symmetry.space_group_name_H-M   'P 1'
#
loop_
_entity.id
_entity.type
_entity.pdbx_description
1 polymer ?
#
loop_
_entity_poly.entity_id
_entity_poly.type
_entity_poly.pdbx_seq_one_letter_code
_entity_poly.pdbx_strand_id
1 'polypeptide(L)'
;MHKQLRRQCLLCCIALLSCCLLGGCVSINKKFEVISPLEQSSQAIKATPTDFFVDFGADVHAWERVSVFFDEFSPKFEIESDGSTIPQMKINSAPLPENRYIYRVSKRPARGGYRYNVACDSNLLASPPPERQNARQNAQNLARFIRDGQLERSLLAR
;
A
#
# COMPACT_ATOMS: atom_id res chain seq x y z
N MET A 1 -39.45 27.73 41.31
CA MET A 1 -39.56 26.52 42.13
C MET A 1 -38.40 25.58 41.80
N HIS A 2 -37.26 25.81 42.43
CA HIS A 2 -36.09 24.92 42.43
C HIS A 2 -36.22 23.96 43.61
N LYS A 3 -36.06 22.66 43.35
CA LYS A 3 -35.59 21.61 44.27
C LYS A 3 -36.23 20.28 43.85
N GLN A 4 -35.62 19.57 42.92
CA GLN A 4 -35.55 18.11 43.01
C GLN A 4 -34.34 17.62 42.20
N LEU A 5 -33.72 16.58 42.74
CA LEU A 5 -32.73 15.70 42.09
C LEU A 5 -31.26 16.17 42.03
N ARG A 6 -30.79 16.82 43.09
CA ARG A 6 -29.37 16.75 43.54
C ARG A 6 -29.03 15.40 44.22
N ARG A 7 -29.53 14.26 43.71
CA ARG A 7 -29.40 12.95 44.39
C ARG A 7 -28.80 11.80 43.56
N GLN A 8 -28.32 12.06 42.35
CA GLN A 8 -27.64 11.02 41.55
C GLN A 8 -26.12 11.19 41.44
N CYS A 9 -25.54 12.27 41.96
CA CYS A 9 -24.07 12.44 42.02
C CYS A 9 -23.38 11.73 43.20
N LEU A 10 -24.12 11.05 44.09
CA LEU A 10 -23.54 10.46 45.32
C LEU A 10 -23.38 8.92 45.28
N LEU A 11 -23.81 8.26 44.21
CA LEU A 11 -23.78 6.79 44.11
C LEU A 11 -22.74 6.21 43.14
N CYS A 12 -22.02 7.05 42.38
CA CYS A 12 -20.85 6.58 41.60
C CYS A 12 -19.51 6.74 42.34
N CYS A 13 -19.45 7.49 43.44
CA CYS A 13 -18.21 7.66 44.20
C CYS A 13 -17.84 6.46 45.11
N ILE A 14 -18.72 5.47 45.26
CA ILE A 14 -18.49 4.31 46.15
C ILE A 14 -18.10 3.05 45.36
N ALA A 15 -18.16 3.07 44.03
CA ALA A 15 -17.67 1.97 43.17
C ALA A 15 -16.19 2.14 42.74
N LEU A 16 -15.47 3.13 43.29
CA LEU A 16 -14.06 3.39 42.99
C LEU A 16 -13.09 3.00 44.13
N LEU A 17 -13.59 2.37 45.21
CA LEU A 17 -12.80 2.08 46.42
C LEU A 17 -12.69 0.59 46.78
N SER A 18 -12.94 -0.32 45.82
CA SER A 18 -12.87 -1.77 46.07
C SER A 18 -11.93 -2.55 45.13
N CYS A 19 -11.02 -1.87 44.42
CA CYS A 19 -9.99 -2.53 43.60
C CYS A 19 -8.54 -2.25 44.07
N CYS A 20 -8.33 -1.75 45.29
CA CYS A 20 -6.98 -1.42 45.79
C CYS A 20 -6.36 -2.46 46.73
N LEU A 21 -6.96 -3.63 46.95
CA LEU A 21 -6.48 -4.58 47.98
C LEU A 21 -6.05 -5.96 47.48
N LEU A 22 -6.02 -6.22 46.18
CA LEU A 22 -5.40 -7.44 45.65
C LEU A 22 -4.56 -7.12 44.42
N GLY A 23 -3.26 -6.95 44.65
CA GLY A 23 -2.21 -7.42 43.74
C GLY A 23 -2.19 -6.82 42.34
N GLY A 24 -1.35 -5.79 42.18
CA GLY A 24 -0.77 -5.45 40.89
C GLY A 24 -1.26 -4.13 40.32
N CYS A 25 -0.58 -3.04 40.68
CA CYS A 25 -0.46 -1.92 39.75
C CYS A 25 0.19 -2.46 38.48
N VAL A 26 -0.63 -2.87 37.49
CA VAL A 26 -0.17 -3.03 36.12
C VAL A 26 0.19 -1.63 35.66
N SER A 27 1.46 -1.25 35.87
CA SER A 27 2.05 -0.13 35.16
C SER A 27 1.99 -0.50 33.69
N ILE A 28 0.97 0.01 33.00
CA ILE A 28 0.92 -0.03 31.55
C ILE A 28 1.96 0.98 31.08
N ASN A 29 3.23 0.62 31.21
CA ASN A 29 4.34 1.24 30.50
C ASN A 29 4.16 0.90 29.03
N LYS A 30 3.16 1.52 28.37
CA LYS A 30 3.07 1.55 26.93
C LYS A 30 4.29 2.34 26.47
N LYS A 31 5.35 1.61 26.10
CA LYS A 31 6.44 2.17 25.32
C LYS A 31 5.82 2.69 24.03
N PHE A 32 5.69 4.01 23.91
CA PHE A 32 5.35 4.64 22.65
C PHE A 32 6.60 4.55 21.78
N GLU A 33 6.63 3.57 20.89
CA GLU A 33 7.68 3.45 19.89
C GLU A 33 7.34 4.42 18.75
N VAL A 34 8.17 5.45 18.58
CA VAL A 34 8.04 6.40 17.47
C VAL A 34 8.61 5.73 16.23
N ILE A 35 7.73 5.25 15.36
CA ILE A 35 8.11 4.66 14.07
C ILE A 35 8.57 5.78 13.13
N SER A 36 9.70 5.60 12.45
CA SER A 36 10.19 6.59 11.50
C SER A 36 9.28 6.70 10.26
N PRO A 37 9.23 7.85 9.57
CA PRO A 37 8.44 7.99 8.33
C PRO A 37 8.79 6.95 7.26
N LEU A 38 10.06 6.54 7.18
CA LEU A 38 10.52 5.53 6.23
C LEU A 38 9.99 4.14 6.58
N GLU A 39 9.99 3.77 7.86
CA GLU A 39 9.43 2.49 8.32
C GLU A 39 7.93 2.44 8.12
N GLN A 40 7.21 3.53 8.40
CA GLN A 40 5.78 3.64 8.13
C GLN A 40 5.49 3.43 6.64
N SER A 41 6.30 4.05 5.76
CA SER A 41 6.16 3.92 4.32
C SER A 41 6.49 2.51 3.83
N SER A 42 7.53 1.88 4.39
CA SER A 42 7.87 0.48 4.11
C SER A 42 6.74 -0.47 4.50
N GLN A 43 6.12 -0.27 5.67
CA GLN A 43 4.97 -1.06 6.11
C GLN A 43 3.75 -0.86 5.20
N ALA A 44 3.46 0.39 4.81
CA ALA A 44 2.38 0.72 3.90
C ALA A 44 2.58 0.06 2.51
N ILE A 45 3.80 0.09 1.98
CA ILE A 45 4.14 -0.62 0.73
C ILE A 45 3.91 -2.12 0.90
N LYS A 46 4.44 -2.75 1.95
CA LYS A 46 4.30 -4.20 2.17
C LYS A 46 2.84 -4.64 2.28
N ALA A 47 1.96 -3.78 2.80
CA ALA A 47 0.53 -4.02 2.91
C ALA A 47 -0.26 -3.76 1.61
N THR A 48 0.37 -3.17 0.58
CA THR A 48 -0.31 -2.81 -0.64
C THR A 48 -0.56 -4.05 -1.53
N PRO A 49 -1.82 -4.30 -1.94
CA PRO A 49 -2.13 -5.36 -2.89
C PRO A 49 -1.67 -4.96 -4.30
N THR A 50 -1.13 -5.92 -5.05
CA THR A 50 -0.71 -5.70 -6.43
C THR A 50 -1.80 -6.00 -7.46
N ASP A 51 -2.90 -6.62 -7.03
CA ASP A 51 -4.15 -6.75 -7.78
C ASP A 51 -5.22 -5.93 -7.06
N PHE A 52 -5.73 -4.89 -7.72
CA PHE A 52 -6.68 -3.95 -7.11
C PHE A 52 -7.63 -3.35 -8.15
N PHE A 53 -8.74 -2.81 -7.65
CA PHE A 53 -9.72 -2.10 -8.45
C PHE A 53 -9.64 -0.60 -8.20
N VAL A 54 -9.77 0.20 -9.26
CA VAL A 54 -9.92 1.65 -9.19
C VAL A 54 -11.26 2.00 -9.81
N ASP A 55 -12.10 2.65 -9.02
CA ASP A 55 -13.39 3.17 -9.44
C ASP A 55 -13.22 4.42 -10.32
N PHE A 56 -14.05 4.59 -11.35
CA PHE A 56 -14.00 5.76 -12.22
C PHE A 56 -14.19 7.09 -11.47
N GLY A 57 -15.00 7.10 -10.41
CA GLY A 57 -15.22 8.29 -9.58
C GLY A 57 -14.07 8.57 -8.61
N ALA A 58 -13.22 7.59 -8.33
CA ALA A 58 -12.10 7.77 -7.41
C ALA A 58 -10.88 8.38 -8.12
N ASP A 59 -10.45 7.80 -9.24
CA ASP A 59 -9.28 8.29 -9.97
C ASP A 59 -9.26 7.82 -11.43
N VAL A 60 -9.65 8.71 -12.34
CA VAL A 60 -9.60 8.46 -13.78
C VAL A 60 -8.18 8.43 -14.35
N HIS A 61 -7.21 9.03 -13.64
CA HIS A 61 -5.83 9.22 -14.09
C HIS A 61 -4.85 8.19 -13.52
N ALA A 62 -5.35 7.12 -12.89
CA ALA A 62 -4.51 6.07 -12.33
C ALA A 62 -3.60 5.41 -13.38
N TRP A 63 -4.05 5.32 -14.64
CA TRP A 63 -3.25 4.72 -15.72
C TRP A 63 -2.09 5.60 -16.17
N GLU A 64 -2.26 6.91 -16.19
CA GLU A 64 -1.26 7.89 -16.61
C GLU A 64 -0.04 7.86 -15.68
N ARG A 65 -0.25 7.53 -14.39
CA ARG A 65 0.85 7.29 -13.45
C ARG A 65 1.72 6.11 -13.84
N VAL A 66 1.17 5.11 -14.53
CA VAL A 66 1.97 3.99 -15.07
C VAL A 66 2.97 4.53 -16.08
N SER A 67 2.53 5.31 -17.06
CA SER A 67 3.42 5.90 -18.07
C SER A 67 4.53 6.74 -17.43
N VAL A 68 4.18 7.63 -16.48
CA VAL A 68 5.16 8.45 -15.75
C VAL A 68 6.22 7.60 -15.04
N PHE A 69 5.81 6.49 -14.41
CA PHE A 69 6.75 5.58 -13.76
C PHE A 69 7.70 4.93 -14.77
N PHE A 70 7.19 4.44 -15.89
CA PHE A 70 8.01 3.76 -16.89
C PHE A 70 8.96 4.73 -17.59
N ASP A 71 8.54 5.95 -17.89
CA ASP A 71 9.41 6.97 -18.48
C ASP A 71 10.63 7.29 -17.60
N GLU A 72 10.46 7.30 -16.27
CA GLU A 72 11.54 7.60 -15.33
C GLU A 72 12.39 6.39 -14.95
N PHE A 73 11.77 5.24 -14.68
CA PHE A 73 12.43 4.10 -14.04
C PHE A 73 12.59 2.88 -14.95
N SER A 74 11.95 2.86 -16.11
CA SER A 74 12.06 1.76 -17.08
C SER A 74 11.81 2.24 -18.52
N PRO A 75 12.65 3.17 -19.04
CA PRO A 75 12.34 3.98 -20.22
C PRO A 75 12.24 3.19 -21.53
N LYS A 76 12.73 1.94 -21.57
CA LYS A 76 12.44 1.02 -22.68
C LYS A 76 11.32 0.10 -22.25
N PHE A 77 10.13 0.33 -22.78
CA PHE A 77 8.94 -0.45 -22.50
C PHE A 77 8.06 -0.58 -23.74
N GLU A 78 7.22 -1.59 -23.74
CA GLU A 78 6.26 -1.85 -24.80
C GLU A 78 4.84 -1.77 -24.24
N ILE A 79 3.96 -1.11 -24.99
CA ILE A 79 2.53 -1.08 -24.69
C ILE A 79 1.84 -2.08 -25.63
N GLU A 80 1.26 -3.10 -25.04
CA GLU A 80 0.47 -4.09 -25.76
C GLU A 80 -1.02 -3.85 -25.51
N SER A 81 -1.80 -3.91 -26.59
CA SER A 81 -3.24 -4.06 -26.51
C SER A 81 -3.61 -5.39 -27.15
N ASP A 82 -4.49 -6.15 -26.51
CA ASP A 82 -4.93 -7.44 -27.02
C ASP A 82 -5.84 -7.35 -28.26
N GLY A 83 -6.13 -6.13 -28.76
CA GLY A 83 -6.93 -5.90 -29.96
C GLY A 83 -8.40 -6.33 -29.81
N SER A 84 -8.83 -6.68 -28.60
CA SER A 84 -10.19 -7.12 -28.33
C SER A 84 -11.17 -5.94 -28.26
N THR A 85 -12.47 -6.24 -28.37
CA THR A 85 -13.55 -5.23 -28.25
C THR A 85 -13.53 -4.50 -26.90
N ILE A 86 -12.99 -5.14 -25.85
CA ILE A 86 -12.82 -4.57 -24.52
C ILE A 86 -11.33 -4.68 -24.19
N PRO A 87 -10.50 -3.76 -24.71
CA PRO A 87 -9.06 -3.98 -24.76
C PRO A 87 -8.45 -4.07 -23.37
N GLN A 88 -7.72 -5.16 -23.11
CA GLN A 88 -6.74 -5.18 -22.03
C GLN A 88 -5.52 -4.37 -22.48
N MET A 89 -5.05 -3.47 -21.62
CA MET A 89 -3.78 -2.77 -21.82
C MET A 89 -2.72 -3.41 -20.95
N LYS A 90 -1.53 -3.61 -21.49
CA LYS A 90 -0.35 -4.08 -20.77
C LYS A 90 0.83 -3.16 -21.07
N ILE A 91 1.63 -2.88 -20.06
CA ILE A 91 2.90 -2.18 -20.19
C ILE A 91 3.97 -3.09 -19.59
N ASN A 92 4.97 -3.43 -20.38
CA ASN A 92 6.05 -4.33 -20.01
C ASN A 92 7.39 -3.61 -20.16
N SER A 93 8.23 -3.68 -19.12
CA SER A 93 9.63 -3.27 -19.23
C SER A 93 10.34 -4.18 -20.23
N ALA A 94 11.18 -3.62 -21.08
CA ALA A 94 12.06 -4.43 -21.91
C ALA A 94 13.07 -5.17 -21.01
N PRO A 95 13.32 -6.47 -21.26
CA PRO A 95 14.34 -7.22 -20.54
C PRO A 95 15.72 -6.79 -21.03
N LEU A 96 16.25 -5.74 -20.41
CA LEU A 96 17.57 -5.23 -20.73
C LEU A 96 18.61 -5.81 -19.77
N PRO A 97 19.82 -6.19 -20.24
CA PRO A 97 20.89 -6.65 -19.36
C PRO A 97 21.22 -5.66 -18.23
N GLU A 98 21.07 -4.36 -18.49
CA GLU A 98 21.27 -3.27 -17.53
C GLU A 98 20.13 -3.13 -16.50
N ASN A 99 18.94 -3.64 -16.79
CA ASN A 99 17.79 -3.56 -15.88
C ASN A 99 17.75 -4.78 -14.96
N ARG A 100 17.94 -4.55 -13.66
CA ARG A 100 17.83 -5.62 -12.66
C ARG A 100 16.39 -6.10 -12.47
N TYR A 101 15.41 -5.25 -12.76
CA TYR A 101 13.99 -5.51 -12.53
C TYR A 101 13.16 -5.29 -13.80
N ILE A 102 12.21 -6.19 -14.03
CA ILE A 102 11.27 -6.16 -15.16
C ILE A 102 9.88 -5.91 -14.59
N TYR A 103 9.28 -4.77 -14.91
CA TYR A 103 7.94 -4.41 -14.47
C TYR A 103 6.91 -4.82 -15.51
N ARG A 104 5.74 -5.25 -15.03
CA ARG A 104 4.59 -5.60 -15.86
C ARG A 104 3.34 -5.05 -15.20
N VAL A 105 2.62 -4.19 -15.90
CA VAL A 105 1.35 -3.62 -15.42
C VAL A 105 0.29 -3.94 -16.44
N SER A 106 -0.85 -4.45 -15.98
CA SER A 106 -2.01 -4.64 -16.83
C SER A 106 -3.23 -3.93 -16.27
N LYS A 107 -4.07 -3.45 -17.17
CA LYS A 107 -5.36 -2.81 -16.89
C LYS A 107 -6.43 -3.50 -17.72
N ARG A 108 -7.48 -3.97 -17.06
CA ARG A 108 -8.66 -4.54 -17.71
C ARG A 108 -9.94 -3.85 -17.24
N PRO A 109 -10.91 -3.63 -18.13
CA PRO A 109 -12.21 -3.10 -17.75
C PRO A 109 -12.93 -4.00 -16.74
N ALA A 110 -13.59 -3.38 -15.77
CA ALA A 110 -14.46 -4.02 -14.81
C ALA A 110 -15.71 -3.14 -14.60
N ARG A 111 -16.78 -3.69 -14.02
CA ARG A 111 -18.01 -2.92 -13.81
C ARG A 111 -17.72 -1.71 -12.90
N GLY A 112 -17.87 -0.50 -13.43
CA GLY A 112 -17.67 0.76 -12.69
C GLY A 112 -16.23 1.26 -12.58
N GLY A 113 -15.27 0.60 -13.23
CA GLY A 113 -13.87 0.97 -13.09
C GLY A 113 -12.90 0.12 -13.90
N TYR A 114 -11.65 0.09 -13.44
CA TYR A 114 -10.60 -0.74 -14.00
C TYR A 114 -9.99 -1.62 -12.91
N ARG A 115 -9.67 -2.86 -13.28
CA ARG A 115 -8.87 -3.75 -12.45
C ARG A 115 -7.44 -3.76 -12.96
N TYR A 116 -6.52 -3.50 -12.04
CA TYR A 116 -5.09 -3.43 -12.29
C TYR A 116 -4.42 -4.67 -11.72
N ASN A 117 -3.37 -5.11 -12.39
CA ASN A 117 -2.44 -6.09 -11.86
C ASN A 117 -1.02 -5.60 -12.11
N VAL A 118 -0.20 -5.57 -11.06
CA VAL A 118 1.18 -5.12 -11.08
C VAL A 118 2.09 -6.29 -10.70
N ALA A 119 3.08 -6.56 -11.53
CA ALA A 119 4.11 -7.54 -11.26
C ALA A 119 5.48 -6.91 -11.50
N CYS A 120 6.47 -7.43 -10.78
CA CYS A 120 7.86 -7.10 -10.97
C CYS A 120 8.67 -8.35 -10.67
N ASP A 121 9.61 -8.65 -11.55
CA ASP A 121 10.53 -9.79 -11.42
C ASP A 121 11.97 -9.31 -11.53
N SER A 122 12.89 -10.08 -10.97
CA SER A 122 14.32 -9.82 -11.17
C SER A 122 14.78 -10.47 -12.48
N ASN A 123 15.58 -9.74 -13.25
CA ASN A 123 16.19 -10.21 -14.50
C ASN A 123 17.42 -11.12 -14.26
N LEU A 124 17.80 -11.33 -13.00
CA LEU A 124 18.91 -12.23 -12.67
C LEU A 124 18.48 -13.69 -12.83
N LEU A 125 19.26 -14.46 -13.59
CA LEU A 125 19.16 -15.91 -13.68
C LEU A 125 19.17 -16.52 -12.27
N ALA A 126 18.08 -17.19 -11.89
CA ALA A 126 17.85 -17.73 -10.54
C ALA A 126 17.99 -16.68 -9.43
N SER A 127 17.07 -15.70 -9.42
CA SER A 127 17.11 -14.56 -8.49
C SER A 127 17.17 -15.02 -7.03
N PRO A 128 18.18 -14.62 -6.25
CA PRO A 128 18.30 -15.02 -4.84
C PRO A 128 17.15 -14.43 -4.01
N PRO A 129 16.91 -14.94 -2.78
CA PRO A 129 15.79 -14.48 -1.95
C PRO A 129 15.69 -12.95 -1.77
N PRO A 130 16.79 -12.20 -1.53
CA PRO A 130 16.72 -10.74 -1.41
C PRO A 130 16.19 -10.05 -2.68
N GLU A 131 16.58 -10.55 -3.85
CA GLU A 131 16.18 -9.98 -5.14
C GLU A 131 14.70 -10.23 -5.43
N ARG A 132 14.18 -11.41 -5.05
CA ARG A 132 12.74 -11.69 -5.13
C ARG A 132 11.94 -10.82 -4.18
N GLN A 133 12.46 -10.55 -2.98
CA GLN A 133 11.82 -9.67 -2.01
C GLN A 133 11.80 -8.22 -2.51
N ASN A 134 12.90 -7.75 -3.08
CA ASN A 134 13.00 -6.43 -3.69
C ASN A 134 12.04 -6.28 -4.87
N ALA A 135 11.97 -7.28 -5.76
CA ALA A 135 11.03 -7.28 -6.87
C ALA A 135 9.57 -7.20 -6.37
N ARG A 136 9.21 -7.99 -5.35
CA ARG A 136 7.88 -7.89 -4.72
C ARG A 136 7.62 -6.51 -4.13
N GLN A 137 8.59 -5.92 -3.42
CA GLN A 137 8.45 -4.57 -2.85
C GLN A 137 8.29 -3.51 -3.94
N ASN A 138 9.04 -3.61 -5.04
CA ASN A 138 8.93 -2.74 -6.20
C ASN A 138 7.54 -2.82 -6.84
N ALA A 139 6.99 -4.03 -7.02
CA ALA A 139 5.62 -4.22 -7.51
C ALA A 139 4.58 -3.57 -6.58
N GLN A 140 4.73 -3.73 -5.26
CA GLN A 140 3.83 -3.14 -4.28
C GLN A 140 3.92 -1.61 -4.23
N ASN A 141 5.13 -1.05 -4.34
CA ASN A 141 5.35 0.39 -4.36
C ASN A 141 4.75 1.02 -5.64
N LEU A 142 4.93 0.35 -6.78
CA LEU A 142 4.28 0.75 -8.04
C LEU A 142 2.75 0.64 -7.96
N ALA A 143 2.22 -0.44 -7.37
CA ALA A 143 0.78 -0.58 -7.14
C ALA A 143 0.22 0.56 -6.27
N ARG A 144 0.94 0.94 -5.20
CA ARG A 144 0.58 2.07 -4.34
C ARG A 144 0.63 3.38 -5.11
N PHE A 145 1.62 3.58 -5.97
CA PHE A 145 1.70 4.77 -6.80
C PHE A 145 0.52 4.87 -7.78
N ILE A 146 0.18 3.77 -8.45
CA ILE A 146 -0.96 3.72 -9.37
C ILE A 146 -2.27 3.98 -8.64
N ARG A 147 -2.48 3.35 -7.47
CA ARG A 147 -3.74 3.44 -6.72
C ARG A 147 -3.90 4.77 -5.99
N ASP A 148 -2.86 5.21 -5.29
CA ASP A 148 -2.92 6.28 -4.29
C ASP A 148 -2.10 7.52 -4.67
N GLY A 149 -1.34 7.47 -5.77
CA GLY A 149 -0.45 8.56 -6.18
C GLY A 149 0.83 8.68 -5.33
N GLN A 150 1.12 7.69 -4.48
CA GLN A 150 2.25 7.72 -3.54
C GLN A 150 3.36 6.75 -3.95
N LEU A 151 4.55 7.30 -4.26
CA LEU A 151 5.75 6.53 -4.64
C LEU A 151 6.92 6.81 -3.69
N GLU A 152 7.43 5.80 -3.02
CA GLU A 152 8.64 5.94 -2.19
C GLU A 152 9.88 5.63 -3.01
N ARG A 153 10.46 6.66 -3.65
CA ARG A 153 11.62 6.49 -4.56
C ARG A 153 12.85 5.89 -3.87
N SER A 154 13.02 6.14 -2.57
CA SER A 154 14.12 5.60 -1.75
C SER A 154 14.00 4.09 -1.47
N LEU A 155 12.80 3.52 -1.64
CA LEU A 155 12.50 2.11 -1.40
C LEU A 155 12.36 1.30 -2.71
N LEU A 156 12.69 1.91 -3.85
CA LEU A 156 12.81 1.22 -5.13
C LEU A 156 14.21 0.62 -5.27
N ALA A 157 14.28 -0.71 -5.34
CA ALA A 157 15.52 -1.39 -5.69
C ALA A 157 15.83 -1.19 -7.19
N ARG A 158 17.11 -1.07 -7.54
CA ARG A 158 17.61 -0.80 -8.90
C ARG A 158 18.67 -1.80 -9.32
#